data_AF-A0A3R7EAL0-F1
#
_entry.id   AF-A0A3R7EAL0-F1
#
_cell.length_a   1.000
_cell.length_b   1.000
_cell.length_c   1.000
_cell.angle_alpha   90.00
_cell.angle_beta   90.00
_cell.angle_gamma   90.00
#
_symmetry.space_group_name_H-M   'P 1'
#
loop_
_entity.id
_entity.type
_entity.pdbx_description
1 polymer ?
#
loop_
_entity_poly.entity_id
_entity_poly.type
_entity_poly.pdbx_seq_one_letter_code
_entity_poly.pdbx_strand_id
1 'polypeptide(L)' 'MGRNKPLALKLRLAKAGKQKKAVPTWVMMRTMGRVRRSPKNQRNWRRVKLRA' A
#
# COMPACT_ATOMS: atom_id res chain seq x y z
N MET A 1 -10.11 -11.41 -18.55
CA MET A 1 -9.82 -12.02 -17.24
C MET A 1 -9.43 -10.98 -16.17
N GLY A 2 -10.37 -10.16 -15.71
CA GLY A 2 -10.12 -9.20 -14.60
C GLY A 2 -10.88 -9.52 -13.32
N ARG A 3 -12.08 -10.09 -13.47
CA ARG A 3 -13.09 -10.33 -12.44
C ARG A 3 -12.83 -11.61 -11.63
N ASN A 4 -12.60 -12.73 -12.32
CA ASN A 4 -12.34 -14.01 -11.67
C ASN A 4 -10.84 -14.14 -11.43
N LYS A 5 -10.43 -14.01 -10.16
CA LYS A 5 -9.04 -14.11 -9.69
C LYS A 5 -8.97 -15.24 -8.66
N PRO A 6 -7.89 -16.05 -8.66
CA PRO A 6 -7.67 -17.03 -7.60
C PRO A 6 -7.54 -16.33 -6.25
N LEU A 7 -7.87 -17.04 -5.16
CA LEU A 7 -7.87 -16.50 -3.81
C LEU A 7 -6.52 -15.88 -3.42
N ALA A 8 -5.42 -16.58 -3.74
CA ALA A 8 -4.07 -16.11 -3.45
C ALA A 8 -3.78 -14.73 -4.06
N LEU A 9 -4.21 -14.51 -5.31
CA LEU A 9 -4.05 -13.22 -5.97
C LEU A 9 -4.89 -12.14 -5.29
N LYS A 10 -6.14 -12.44 -4.91
CA LYS A 10 -7.00 -11.49 -4.18
C LYS A 10 -6.37 -11.04 -2.86
N LEU A 11 -5.77 -11.95 -2.10
CA LEU A 11 -5.11 -11.63 -0.84
C LEU A 11 -3.87 -10.74 -1.04
N ARG A 12 -3.04 -11.04 -2.06
CA ARG A 12 -1.89 -10.19 -2.43
C ARG A 12 -2.34 -8.78 -2.81
N LEU A 13 -3.38 -8.66 -3.62
CA LEU A 13 -3.95 -7.37 -4.02
C LEU A 13 -4.55 -6.61 -2.82
N ALA A 14 -5.25 -7.29 -1.92
CA ALA A 14 -5.80 -6.69 -0.71
C ALA A 14 -4.69 -6.15 0.22
N LYS A 15 -3.62 -6.93 0.43
CA LYS A 15 -2.44 -6.49 1.19
C LYS A 15 -1.79 -5.26 0.52
N ALA A 16 -1.63 -5.30 -0.79
CA ALA A 16 -1.10 -4.20 -1.57
C ALA A 16 -1.96 -2.94 -1.48
N GLY A 17 -3.29 -3.07 -1.40
CA GLY A 17 -4.21 -1.97 -1.16
C GLY A 17 -4.06 -1.36 0.24
N LYS A 18 -3.96 -2.20 1.28
CA LYS A 18 -3.75 -1.75 2.67
C LYS A 18 -2.43 -1.00 2.85
N GLN A 19 -1.36 -1.46 2.21
CA GLN A 19 -0.03 -0.84 2.29
C GLN A 19 0.07 0.54 1.63
N LYS A 20 -0.86 0.90 0.74
CA LYS A 20 -0.88 2.21 0.06
C LYS A 20 -1.31 3.36 1.00
N LYS A 21 -1.90 3.05 2.17
CA LYS A 21 -2.41 4.07 3.09
C LYS A 21 -1.29 4.97 3.62
N ALA A 22 -1.63 6.23 3.87
CA ALA A 22 -0.71 7.21 4.46
C ALA A 22 -0.27 6.77 5.87
N VAL A 23 0.87 7.30 6.33
CA VAL A 23 1.32 7.08 7.70
C VAL A 23 0.31 7.74 8.65
N PRO A 24 -0.19 7.04 9.68
CA PRO A 24 -1.13 7.64 10.63
C PRO A 24 -0.52 8.79 11.41
N THR A 25 -1.35 9.79 11.74
CA THR A 25 -0.92 11.00 12.45
C THR A 25 -0.28 10.71 13.81
N TRP A 26 -0.83 9.76 14.57
CA TRP A 26 -0.29 9.39 15.87
C TRP A 26 1.13 8.79 15.79
N VAL A 27 1.48 8.11 14.68
CA VAL A 27 2.84 7.59 14.44
C VAL A 27 3.80 8.74 14.16
N MET A 28 3.35 9.72 13.37
CA MET A 28 4.14 10.93 13.10
C MET A 28 4.41 11.69 14.39
N MET A 29 3.39 11.88 15.25
CA MET A 29 3.54 12.53 16.55
C MET A 29 4.52 11.78 17.47
N ARG A 30 4.34 10.46 17.61
CA ARG A 30 5.23 9.61 18.43
C ARG A 30 6.69 9.63 17.98
N THR A 31 6.92 9.78 16.68
CA THR A 31 8.27 9.80 16.09
C THR A 31 8.83 11.20 15.90
N MET A 32 8.19 12.24 16.44
CA MET A 32 8.56 13.66 16.23
C MET A 32 8.70 13.99 14.72
N GLY A 33 7.87 13.37 13.90
CA GLY A 33 7.87 13.53 12.46
C GLY A 33 9.07 12.91 11.75
N ARG A 34 9.80 11.96 12.34
CA ARG A 34 10.84 11.20 11.61
C ARG A 34 10.23 10.26 10.58
N VAL A 35 9.09 9.65 10.88
CA VAL A 35 8.41 8.70 9.98
C VAL A 35 7.20 9.37 9.34
N ARG A 36 7.38 10.00 8.17
CA ARG A 36 6.30 10.72 7.44
C ARG A 36 5.82 10.01 6.17
N ARG A 37 6.73 9.38 5.44
CA ARG A 37 6.48 8.80 4.11
C ARG A 37 7.16 7.44 3.97
N SER A 38 6.59 6.58 3.14
CA SER A 38 7.15 5.25 2.85
C SER A 38 7.04 4.97 1.34
N PRO A 39 8.02 4.33 0.70
CA PRO A 39 7.94 3.97 -0.71
C PRO A 39 6.66 3.19 -1.08
N LYS A 40 6.12 2.41 -0.13
CA LYS A 40 4.90 1.62 -0.32
C LYS A 40 3.62 2.48 -0.32
N ASN A 41 3.58 3.57 0.45
CA ASN A 41 2.40 4.45 0.50
C ASN A 41 2.32 5.41 -0.70
N GLN A 42 3.46 5.80 -1.26
CA GLN A 42 3.54 6.68 -2.42
C GLN A 42 3.26 5.98 -3.75
N ARG A 43 3.01 4.66 -3.74
CA ARG A 43 2.81 3.89 -4.97
C ARG A 43 1.53 4.31 -5.69
N ASN A 44 1.68 4.68 -6.97
CA ASN A 44 0.57 5.00 -7.87
C ASN A 44 0.43 3.94 -8.97
N TRP A 45 -0.80 3.52 -9.26
CA TRP A 45 -1.13 2.48 -10.25
C TRP A 45 -0.77 2.86 -11.70
N ARG A 46 -0.64 4.17 -11.97
CA ARG A 46 -0.18 4.70 -13.26
C ARG A 46 1.34 4.58 -13.41
N ARG A 47 2.09 4.75 -12.33
CA ARG A 47 3.57 4.82 -12.35
C ARG A 47 4.25 3.50 -12.05
N VAL A 48 3.69 2.70 -11.14
CA VAL A 48 4.29 1.44 -10.68
C VAL A 48 3.25 0.34 -10.74
N LYS A 49 3.52 -0.66 -11.57
CA LYS A 49 2.66 -1.84 -11.69
C LYS A 49 2.98 -2.86 -10.60
N LEU A 50 1.92 -3.51 -10.13
CA LEU A 50 2.02 -4.63 -9.20
C LEU A 50 2.48 -5.86 -9.97
N ARG A 51 3.59 -6.46 -9.54
CA ARG A 51 3.97 -7.82 -9.96
C ARG A 51 3.16 -8.79 -9.10
N ALA A 52 2.37 -9.63 -9.76
CA ALA A 52 1.39 -10.53 -9.16
C ALA A 52 1.85 -11.98 -9.29
#